data_AF-A0AAN8NKU7-F1
#
_entry.id   AF-A0AAN8NKU7-F1
#
_cell.length_a   1.000
_cell.length_b   1.000
_cell.length_c   1.000
_cell.angle_alpha   90.00
_cell.angle_beta   90.00
_cell.angle_gamma   90.00
#
_symmetry.space_group_name_H-M   'P 1'
#
loop_
_entity.id
_entity.type
_entity.pdbx_description
1 polymer ?
#
loop_
_entity_poly.entity_id
_entity_poly.type
_entity_poly.pdbx_seq_one_letter_code
_entity_poly.pdbx_strand_id
1 'polypeptide(L)'
;MEAGFRKLNSGKLQVLPTELLLSVFEYLDIRDKRAFSKCSRACYFLTFRARIRGIQWQTRYDCTPPSLLKRFEDGQCFAPLNGYIKSAKFDFETIENLSTRLAVLSKFPAITSIKIRLVETRDLERNLYVRILSILATLPYYDNITYLGFEWMGDEMKKECMSSFEGEYVDDNDPHELDSGTAVDQTYRIQDNRADTIKKIHSSEWIRRAFEWKKVALREEKFLGKCVSRIGVNQLALRGDIRLPKGLQSLKLGMSECEPSFCLPLLRCEAITTLCLGVPTWETISTSIYPELNTMLEFPRIKDLTLYFCSSNFFYYEELLKKLPHQFPNITSLTSRGTRYIGVYLVPLPDFPKLESLDVDIKRLWDIDTAEGPLKDRLQVGGFPKLKTFKYTAFEGNLEAQLICSISRFKSSDGGEETYDFHWEELRNGHLSVMARKVLNSPENEETEAEVAKEDSEDEVEEGTVEGQL
;
A
#
# COMPACT_ATOMS: atom_id res chain seq x y z
N MET A 1 3.76 -37.57 13.54
CA MET A 1 5.22 -37.67 13.72
C MET A 1 5.71 -36.27 14.09
N GLU A 2 5.70 -35.98 15.39
CA GLU A 2 6.00 -34.66 15.94
C GLU A 2 7.52 -34.45 16.02
N ALA A 3 8.06 -33.58 15.17
CA ALA A 3 9.44 -33.15 15.28
C ALA A 3 9.51 -31.97 16.26
N GLY A 4 9.88 -32.28 17.50
CA GLY A 4 10.13 -31.28 18.54
C GLY A 4 11.17 -30.25 18.11
N PHE A 5 10.76 -28.99 18.03
CA PHE A 5 11.65 -27.84 17.95
C PHE A 5 12.48 -27.77 19.24
N ARG A 6 13.66 -28.41 19.24
CA ARG A 6 14.68 -28.17 20.27
C ARG A 6 15.04 -26.69 20.23
N LYS A 7 14.74 -25.97 21.31
CA LYS A 7 15.40 -24.71 21.68
C LYS A 7 16.91 -24.95 21.66
N LEU A 8 17.58 -24.58 20.58
CA LEU A 8 19.02 -24.50 20.55
C LEU A 8 19.43 -23.37 21.49
N ASN A 9 20.09 -23.76 22.58
CA ASN A 9 20.72 -22.86 23.56
C ASN A 9 21.65 -21.86 22.86
N SER A 10 21.11 -20.68 22.55
CA SER A 10 21.85 -19.56 21.94
C SER A 10 22.94 -18.95 22.83
N GLY A 11 23.16 -19.48 24.04
CA GLY A 11 24.16 -19.00 25.00
C GLY A 11 25.61 -19.44 24.74
N LYS A 12 25.88 -20.44 23.89
CA LYS A 12 27.25 -20.97 23.73
C LYS A 12 28.14 -20.20 22.74
N LEU A 13 27.58 -19.33 21.91
CA LEU A 13 28.35 -18.46 21.01
C LEU A 13 28.88 -17.18 21.71
N GLN A 14 28.51 -16.95 22.98
CA GLN A 14 28.95 -15.80 23.78
C GLN A 14 30.25 -16.06 24.57
N VAL A 15 30.88 -17.23 24.41
CA VAL A 15 32.07 -17.60 25.20
C VAL A 15 33.35 -16.94 24.66
N LEU A 16 33.39 -16.56 23.38
CA LEU A 16 34.53 -15.88 22.77
C LEU A 16 34.26 -14.36 22.68
N PRO A 17 35.27 -13.52 22.99
CA PRO A 17 35.25 -12.10 22.63
C PRO A 17 34.84 -11.90 21.17
N THR A 18 33.97 -10.92 20.94
CA THR A 18 33.39 -10.63 19.62
C THR A 18 34.48 -10.47 18.56
N GLU A 19 35.59 -9.83 18.92
CA GLU A 19 36.73 -9.56 18.06
C GLU A 19 37.40 -10.85 17.55
N LEU A 20 37.54 -11.84 18.43
CA LEU A 20 38.10 -13.14 18.08
C LEU A 20 37.15 -13.93 17.18
N LEU A 21 35.85 -13.86 17.47
CA LEU A 21 34.81 -14.49 16.65
C LEU A 21 34.83 -13.94 15.21
N LEU A 22 34.91 -12.61 15.06
CA LEU A 22 34.97 -11.96 13.75
C LEU A 22 36.26 -12.27 13.02
N SER A 23 37.40 -12.29 13.73
CA SER A 23 38.70 -12.65 13.16
C SER A 23 38.67 -14.06 12.61
N VAL A 24 38.15 -15.04 13.37
CA VAL A 24 37.97 -16.42 12.89
C VAL A 24 37.13 -16.45 11.61
N PHE A 25 36.04 -15.69 11.54
CA PHE A 25 35.22 -15.63 10.33
C PHE A 25 35.94 -15.04 9.12
N GLU A 26 36.87 -14.11 9.29
CA GLU A 26 37.62 -13.57 8.16
C GLU A 26 38.47 -14.65 7.49
N TYR A 27 39.06 -15.55 8.27
CA TYR A 27 39.91 -16.66 7.80
C TYR A 27 39.15 -17.91 7.34
N LEU A 28 37.86 -18.06 7.65
CA LEU A 28 37.08 -19.18 7.11
C LEU A 28 36.95 -19.09 5.58
N ASP A 29 37.09 -20.21 4.90
CA ASP A 29 36.82 -20.30 3.47
C ASP A 29 35.31 -20.13 3.18
N ILE A 30 34.94 -20.02 1.90
CA ILE A 30 33.54 -19.83 1.50
C ILE A 30 32.66 -21.03 1.89
N ARG A 31 33.22 -22.25 1.92
CA ARG A 31 32.46 -23.47 2.25
C ARG A 31 32.12 -23.51 3.73
N ASP A 32 33.08 -23.19 4.59
CA ASP A 32 32.93 -23.14 6.04
C ASP A 32 32.04 -21.98 6.47
N LYS A 33 32.18 -20.81 5.84
CA LYS A 33 31.24 -19.68 6.01
C LYS A 33 29.80 -20.12 5.71
N ARG A 34 29.59 -20.84 4.60
CA ARG A 34 28.26 -21.37 4.25
C ARG A 34 27.77 -22.40 5.27
N ALA A 35 28.62 -23.32 5.71
CA ALA A 35 28.27 -24.32 6.72
C ALA A 35 27.86 -23.65 8.04
N PHE A 36 28.68 -22.72 8.55
CA PHE A 36 28.41 -21.98 9.78
C PHE A 36 27.14 -21.13 9.69
N SER A 37 26.89 -20.49 8.54
CA SER A 37 25.68 -19.68 8.34
C SER A 37 24.37 -20.48 8.51
N LYS A 38 24.41 -21.81 8.32
CA LYS A 38 23.25 -22.70 8.50
C LYS A 38 22.97 -23.02 9.96
N CYS A 39 23.91 -22.77 10.88
CA CYS A 39 23.76 -23.11 12.30
C CYS A 39 22.70 -22.27 13.01
N SER A 40 22.56 -20.99 12.63
CA SER A 40 21.49 -20.11 13.12
C SER A 40 21.38 -18.84 12.29
N ARG A 41 20.27 -18.12 12.43
CA ARG A 41 20.08 -16.79 11.81
C ARG A 41 21.13 -15.76 12.28
N ALA A 42 21.60 -15.86 13.53
CA ALA A 42 22.67 -15.01 14.05
C ALA A 42 24.00 -15.30 13.33
N CYS A 43 24.35 -16.59 13.18
CA CYS A 43 25.53 -17.04 12.43
C CYS A 43 25.48 -16.56 10.98
N TYR A 44 24.31 -16.63 10.35
CA TYR A 44 24.09 -16.14 9.00
C TYR A 44 24.41 -14.64 8.86
N PHE A 45 23.90 -13.79 9.74
CA PHE A 45 24.14 -12.34 9.66
C PHE A 45 25.58 -11.95 9.97
N LEU A 46 26.23 -12.64 10.92
CA LEU A 46 27.65 -12.40 11.22
C LEU A 46 28.56 -12.76 10.03
N THR A 47 28.20 -13.81 9.30
CA THR A 47 28.94 -14.29 8.13
C THR A 47 28.70 -13.41 6.90
N PHE A 48 27.43 -13.07 6.63
CA PHE A 48 27.01 -12.32 5.46
C PHE A 48 26.47 -10.95 5.85
N ARG A 49 27.35 -10.11 6.42
CA ARG A 49 26.99 -8.80 6.97
C ARG A 49 26.24 -7.92 5.97
N ALA A 50 26.67 -7.88 4.70
CA ALA A 50 25.98 -7.11 3.66
C ALA A 50 24.54 -7.56 3.35
N ARG A 51 24.11 -8.74 3.82
CA ARG A 51 22.75 -9.26 3.63
C ARG A 51 21.79 -8.80 4.73
N ILE A 52 22.29 -8.25 5.85
CA ILE A 52 21.42 -7.60 6.84
C ILE A 52 21.09 -6.19 6.33
N ARG A 53 19.88 -6.03 5.78
CA ARG A 53 19.45 -4.73 5.23
C ARG A 53 18.79 -3.84 6.27
N GLY A 54 18.19 -4.43 7.29
CA GLY A 54 17.41 -3.66 8.25
C GLY A 54 16.98 -4.38 9.51
N ILE A 55 16.35 -3.58 10.37
CA ILE A 55 15.78 -3.97 11.65
C ILE A 55 14.29 -3.63 11.65
N GLN A 56 13.50 -4.50 12.28
CA GLN A 56 12.06 -4.36 12.39
C GLN A 56 11.66 -4.55 13.84
N TRP A 57 10.91 -3.60 14.38
CA TRP A 57 10.28 -3.70 15.69
C TRP A 57 8.77 -3.77 15.53
N GLN A 58 8.16 -4.76 16.17
CA GLN A 58 6.73 -5.00 16.15
C GLN A 58 6.20 -5.14 17.57
N THR A 59 5.02 -4.57 17.85
CA THR A 59 4.35 -4.76 19.16
C THR A 59 3.55 -6.06 19.20
N ARG A 60 2.94 -6.48 18.08
CA ARG A 60 2.05 -7.67 18.01
C ARG A 60 2.75 -9.01 18.18
N TYR A 61 4.06 -9.01 18.01
CA TYR A 61 4.88 -10.16 18.27
C TYR A 61 6.05 -9.65 19.10
N ASP A 62 6.26 -10.19 20.30
CA ASP A 62 7.44 -9.98 21.17
C ASP A 62 8.76 -10.44 20.49
N CYS A 63 8.84 -10.42 19.16
CA CYS A 63 9.95 -10.88 18.36
C CYS A 63 11.19 -9.99 18.45
N THR A 64 11.07 -8.79 19.03
CA THR A 64 12.22 -7.91 19.25
C THR A 64 12.29 -7.51 20.72
N PRO A 65 12.62 -8.46 21.61
CA PRO A 65 12.78 -8.14 23.01
C PRO A 65 13.86 -7.05 23.15
N PRO A 66 13.79 -6.17 24.15
CA PRO A 66 14.83 -5.17 24.44
C PRO A 66 16.25 -5.78 24.51
N SER A 67 16.35 -7.07 24.86
CA SER A 67 17.59 -7.85 24.85
C SER A 67 18.23 -8.03 23.47
N LEU A 68 17.48 -7.91 22.36
CA LEU A 68 18.05 -7.95 21.01
C LEU A 68 18.87 -6.69 20.71
N LEU A 69 18.48 -5.54 21.27
CA LEU A 69 19.23 -4.28 21.12
C LEU A 69 20.54 -4.30 21.88
N LYS A 70 20.60 -5.03 23.00
CA LYS A 70 21.84 -5.25 23.73
C LYS A 70 22.89 -5.91 22.85
N ARG A 71 22.51 -6.75 21.88
CA ARG A 71 23.49 -7.41 20.98
C ARG A 71 24.24 -6.44 20.08
N PHE A 72 23.70 -5.24 19.86
CA PHE A 72 24.29 -4.19 19.03
C PHE A 72 25.07 -3.14 19.86
N GLU A 73 25.14 -3.31 21.18
CA GLU A 73 25.96 -2.46 22.06
C GLU A 73 27.44 -2.76 21.91
N ASP A 74 28.28 -1.81 22.26
CA ASP A 74 29.73 -1.95 22.13
C ASP A 74 30.24 -3.20 22.86
N GLY A 75 31.15 -3.94 22.21
CA GLY A 75 31.68 -5.23 22.68
C GLY A 75 30.75 -6.43 22.45
N GLN A 76 29.52 -6.23 21.98
CA GLN A 76 28.57 -7.32 21.75
C GLN A 76 28.64 -7.85 20.31
N CYS A 77 28.18 -9.08 20.12
CA CYS A 77 28.43 -9.83 18.89
C CYS A 77 27.91 -9.16 17.62
N PHE A 78 26.87 -8.32 17.69
CA PHE A 78 26.30 -7.62 16.55
C PHE A 78 26.73 -6.16 16.43
N ALA A 79 27.56 -5.62 17.35
CA ALA A 79 28.09 -4.26 17.22
C ALA A 79 28.71 -3.95 15.84
N PRO A 80 29.49 -4.86 15.21
CA PRO A 80 30.05 -4.61 13.88
C PRO A 80 29.00 -4.52 12.77
N LEU A 81 27.78 -5.00 13.02
CA LEU A 81 26.69 -4.93 12.05
C LEU A 81 26.05 -3.53 12.00
N ASN A 82 26.32 -2.65 12.98
CA ASN A 82 25.72 -1.31 13.07
C ASN A 82 25.90 -0.49 11.78
N GLY A 83 27.07 -0.59 11.15
CA GLY A 83 27.39 0.09 9.88
C GLY A 83 26.74 -0.54 8.63
N TYR A 84 26.08 -1.69 8.75
CA TYR A 84 25.42 -2.39 7.64
C TYR A 84 23.90 -2.23 7.65
N ILE A 85 23.31 -1.79 8.76
CA ILE A 85 21.87 -1.57 8.89
C ILE A 85 21.47 -0.30 8.12
N LYS A 86 20.75 -0.48 7.01
CA LYS A 86 20.32 0.62 6.13
C LYS A 86 18.85 1.00 6.30
N SER A 87 18.02 0.11 6.86
CA SER A 87 16.59 0.38 7.04
C SER A 87 16.08 0.04 8.43
N ALA A 88 15.18 0.86 8.96
CA ALA A 88 14.45 0.61 10.20
C ALA A 88 12.94 0.64 9.93
N LYS A 89 12.23 -0.38 10.43
CA LYS A 89 10.76 -0.44 10.41
C LYS A 89 10.21 -0.55 11.83
N PHE A 90 9.34 0.37 12.20
CA PHE A 90 8.60 0.38 13.44
C PHE A 90 7.15 0.10 13.12
N ASP A 91 6.53 -0.87 13.78
CA ASP A 91 5.16 -1.31 13.49
C ASP A 91 4.46 -1.61 14.81
N PHE A 92 3.86 -0.57 15.38
CA PHE A 92 3.33 -0.58 16.73
C PHE A 92 1.82 -0.41 16.73
N GLU A 93 1.17 -1.12 17.64
CA GLU A 93 -0.27 -0.98 17.85
C GLU A 93 -0.58 0.37 18.48
N THR A 94 0.18 0.74 19.51
CA THR A 94 0.02 1.98 20.27
C THR A 94 1.29 2.85 20.19
N ILE A 95 1.19 4.07 20.70
CA ILE A 95 2.33 5.01 20.79
C ILE A 95 3.26 4.73 21.98
N GLU A 96 2.90 3.77 22.83
CA GLU A 96 3.63 3.47 24.07
C GLU A 96 5.09 3.11 23.76
N ASN A 97 6.02 3.73 24.51
CA ASN A 97 7.46 3.56 24.36
C ASN A 97 8.04 3.96 22.97
N LEU A 98 7.27 4.62 22.10
CA LEU A 98 7.75 5.04 20.78
C LEU A 98 9.00 5.91 20.89
N SER A 99 9.04 6.84 21.86
CA SER A 99 10.21 7.69 22.14
C SER A 99 11.48 6.89 22.38
N THR A 100 11.43 5.96 23.33
CA THR A 100 12.55 5.08 23.70
C THR A 100 12.97 4.20 22.53
N ARG A 101 12.01 3.71 21.75
CA ARG A 101 12.28 2.87 20.57
C ARG A 101 12.91 3.66 19.43
N LEU A 102 12.51 4.91 19.20
CA LEU A 102 13.13 5.77 18.20
C LEU A 102 14.54 6.20 18.60
N ALA A 103 14.82 6.41 19.90
CA ALA A 103 16.15 6.77 20.38
C ALA A 103 17.24 5.75 19.99
N VAL A 104 16.84 4.49 19.81
CA VAL A 104 17.71 3.38 19.38
C VAL A 104 18.33 3.62 18.00
N LEU A 105 17.68 4.40 17.14
CA LEU A 105 18.21 4.76 15.83
C LEU A 105 19.61 5.38 15.92
N SER A 106 19.91 6.12 16.98
CA SER A 106 21.25 6.70 17.20
C SER A 106 22.40 5.70 17.11
N LYS A 107 22.16 4.40 17.37
CA LYS A 107 23.15 3.32 17.28
C LYS A 107 23.50 2.89 15.84
N PHE A 108 22.70 3.29 14.85
CA PHE A 108 22.78 2.78 13.47
C PHE A 108 23.07 3.92 12.47
N PRO A 109 24.34 4.32 12.31
CA PRO A 109 24.70 5.49 11.51
C PRO A 109 24.48 5.33 10.00
N ALA A 110 24.32 4.10 9.52
CA ALA A 110 24.14 3.79 8.10
C ALA A 110 22.67 3.76 7.64
N ILE A 111 21.71 4.11 8.52
CA ILE A 111 20.29 4.12 8.18
C ILE A 111 20.01 5.20 7.13
N THR A 112 19.39 4.78 6.03
CA THR A 112 18.89 5.65 4.97
C THR A 112 17.37 5.54 4.78
N SER A 113 16.72 4.54 5.39
CA SER A 113 15.28 4.29 5.22
C SER A 113 14.60 4.07 6.56
N ILE A 114 13.59 4.88 6.89
CA ILE A 114 12.79 4.70 8.11
C ILE A 114 11.32 4.60 7.75
N LYS A 115 10.65 3.57 8.28
CA LYS A 115 9.20 3.37 8.17
C LYS A 115 8.60 3.25 9.56
N ILE A 116 7.60 4.07 9.87
CA ILE A 116 6.89 4.06 11.14
C ILE A 116 5.42 3.83 10.85
N ARG A 117 4.92 2.68 11.31
CA ARG A 117 3.52 2.28 11.24
C ARG A 117 2.95 2.27 12.64
N LEU A 118 1.83 2.96 12.82
CA LEU A 118 1.07 3.02 14.06
C LEU A 118 -0.39 2.70 13.75
N VAL A 119 -1.09 2.03 14.66
CA VAL A 119 -2.50 1.68 14.45
C VAL A 119 -3.40 2.67 15.21
N GLU A 120 -3.29 2.73 16.53
CA GLU A 120 -4.21 3.52 17.35
C GLU A 120 -3.73 4.97 17.49
N THR A 121 -3.88 5.75 16.41
CA THR A 121 -3.37 7.14 16.34
C THR A 121 -4.38 8.18 15.89
N ARG A 122 -5.66 7.80 15.79
CA ARG A 122 -6.73 8.75 15.45
C ARG A 122 -6.66 9.93 16.42
N ASP A 123 -6.78 11.16 15.90
CA ASP A 123 -6.66 12.44 16.63
C ASP A 123 -5.25 12.82 17.16
N LEU A 124 -4.23 11.97 17.02
CA LEU A 124 -2.84 12.25 17.46
C LEU A 124 -1.87 12.48 16.31
N GLU A 125 -2.33 12.25 15.09
CA GLU A 125 -1.65 12.41 13.82
C GLU A 125 -0.69 13.63 13.80
N ARG A 126 -1.20 14.85 13.98
CA ARG A 126 -0.37 16.08 13.94
C ARG A 126 0.75 16.06 14.97
N ASN A 127 0.42 15.78 16.23
CA ASN A 127 1.40 15.73 17.32
C ASN A 127 2.47 14.65 17.08
N LEU A 128 2.07 13.48 16.60
CA LEU A 128 2.99 12.39 16.28
C LEU A 128 3.93 12.75 15.14
N TYR A 129 3.42 13.33 14.06
CA TYR A 129 4.27 13.78 12.95
C TYR A 129 5.32 14.78 13.38
N VAL A 130 4.89 15.85 14.06
CA VAL A 130 5.80 16.87 14.59
C VAL A 130 6.83 16.22 15.49
N ARG A 131 6.39 15.41 16.46
CA ARG A 131 7.27 14.86 17.48
C ARG A 131 8.27 13.86 16.92
N ILE A 132 7.82 12.97 16.04
CA ILE A 132 8.69 12.00 15.38
C ILE A 132 9.73 12.72 14.54
N LEU A 133 9.34 13.70 13.71
CA LEU A 133 10.30 14.47 12.92
C LEU A 133 11.29 15.22 13.80
N SER A 134 10.85 15.83 14.91
CA SER A 134 11.76 16.49 15.85
C SER A 134 12.77 15.52 16.46
N ILE A 135 12.36 14.29 16.78
CA ILE A 135 13.28 13.26 17.32
C ILE A 135 14.25 12.81 16.24
N LEU A 136 13.77 12.49 15.04
CA LEU A 136 14.62 12.05 13.94
C LEU A 136 15.63 13.13 13.56
N ALA A 137 15.25 14.41 13.63
CA ALA A 137 16.15 15.54 13.36
C ALA A 137 17.34 15.65 14.34
N THR A 138 17.30 14.96 15.48
CA THR A 138 18.44 14.87 16.42
C THR A 138 19.50 13.85 16.01
N LEU A 139 19.20 13.00 15.02
CA LEU A 139 20.15 11.99 14.55
C LEU A 139 21.30 12.66 13.77
N PRO A 140 22.56 12.28 14.02
CA PRO A 140 23.71 12.93 13.35
C PRO A 140 23.75 12.67 11.84
N TYR A 141 23.10 11.60 11.39
CA TYR A 141 22.97 11.20 9.99
C TYR A 141 21.58 11.54 9.41
N TYR A 142 20.76 12.34 10.09
CA TYR A 142 19.38 12.63 9.67
C TYR A 142 19.27 13.03 8.21
N ASP A 143 20.16 13.93 7.74
CA ASP A 143 20.14 14.44 6.38
C ASP A 143 20.51 13.39 5.30
N ASN A 144 21.06 12.22 5.69
CA ASN A 144 21.37 11.10 4.79
C ASN A 144 20.18 10.15 4.57
N ILE A 145 19.06 10.37 5.26
CA ILE A 145 17.86 9.57 5.10
C ILE A 145 17.24 9.84 3.74
N THR A 146 17.11 8.81 2.92
CA THR A 146 16.55 8.85 1.56
C THR A 146 15.08 8.44 1.49
N TYR A 147 14.59 7.68 2.47
CA TYR A 147 13.19 7.26 2.57
C TYR A 147 12.62 7.49 3.98
N LEU A 148 11.46 8.14 4.04
CA LEU A 148 10.64 8.26 5.24
C LEU A 148 9.21 7.81 4.94
N GLY A 149 8.65 6.95 5.79
CA GLY A 149 7.26 6.53 5.69
C GLY A 149 6.53 6.62 7.01
N PHE A 150 5.40 7.31 7.02
CA PHE A 150 4.42 7.37 8.11
C PHE A 150 3.16 6.64 7.64
N GLU A 151 2.77 5.60 8.37
CA GLU A 151 1.55 4.84 8.09
C GLU A 151 0.71 4.77 9.37
N TRP A 152 -0.40 5.48 9.40
CA TRP A 152 -1.30 5.51 10.53
C TRP A 152 -2.61 4.85 10.13
N MET A 153 -2.87 3.68 10.71
CA MET A 153 -4.08 2.92 10.40
C MET A 153 -5.14 3.20 11.45
N GLY A 154 -5.98 4.21 11.23
CA GLY A 154 -7.13 4.44 12.10
C GLY A 154 -7.97 3.16 12.33
N ASP A 155 -8.66 3.09 13.48
CA ASP A 155 -9.46 1.92 13.91
C ASP A 155 -10.47 1.42 12.85
N GLU A 156 -10.90 2.27 11.92
CA GLU A 156 -11.82 1.91 10.85
C GLU A 156 -11.17 0.99 9.80
N MET A 157 -9.87 1.13 9.53
CA MET A 157 -9.15 0.18 8.68
C MET A 157 -9.00 -1.19 9.34
N LYS A 158 -8.98 -1.28 10.68
CA LYS A 158 -9.06 -2.58 11.38
C LYS A 158 -10.38 -3.29 11.02
N LYS A 159 -11.49 -2.57 10.93
CA LYS A 159 -12.80 -3.16 10.61
C LYS A 159 -12.91 -3.60 9.15
N GLU A 160 -12.52 -2.78 8.18
CA GLU A 160 -12.61 -3.16 6.76
C GLU A 160 -11.52 -4.16 6.30
N CYS A 161 -10.33 -4.09 6.89
CA CYS A 161 -9.25 -5.03 6.58
C CYS A 161 -9.48 -6.41 7.23
N MET A 162 -10.26 -6.48 8.33
CA MET A 162 -10.71 -7.74 8.93
C MET A 162 -11.98 -8.28 8.25
N SER A 163 -12.94 -7.42 7.88
CA SER A 163 -14.19 -7.85 7.23
C SER A 163 -13.99 -8.35 5.80
N SER A 164 -12.85 -8.04 5.16
CA SER A 164 -12.47 -8.60 3.86
C SER A 164 -11.78 -9.97 3.96
N PHE A 165 -11.51 -10.47 5.17
CA PHE A 165 -10.96 -11.81 5.41
C PHE A 165 -11.98 -12.79 6.04
N GLU A 166 -13.06 -12.29 6.66
CA GLU A 166 -14.10 -13.11 7.31
C GLU A 166 -15.47 -12.99 6.61
N GLY A 167 -15.48 -12.92 5.28
CA GLY A 167 -16.69 -13.18 4.50
C GLY A 167 -16.93 -14.69 4.38
N GLU A 168 -17.19 -15.36 5.50
CA GLU A 168 -17.78 -16.71 5.48
C GLU A 168 -19.15 -16.64 4.79
N TYR A 169 -19.29 -17.51 3.79
CA TYR A 169 -20.53 -18.05 3.21
C TYR A 169 -21.80 -17.68 3.99
N VAL A 170 -22.58 -16.74 3.43
CA VAL A 170 -24.04 -16.81 3.57
C VAL A 170 -24.53 -17.52 2.32
N ASP A 171 -25.00 -18.73 2.54
CA ASP A 171 -25.62 -19.64 1.57
C ASP A 171 -26.90 -18.97 1.01
N ASP A 172 -26.86 -18.58 -0.27
CA ASP A 172 -27.99 -18.06 -1.04
C ASP A 172 -28.94 -19.21 -1.40
N ASN A 173 -29.65 -19.73 -0.40
CA ASN A 173 -30.75 -20.68 -0.61
C ASN A 173 -31.93 -20.34 0.31
N ASP A 174 -32.69 -19.30 -0.05
CA ASP A 174 -34.12 -19.28 0.26
C ASP A 174 -34.92 -18.58 -0.87
N PRO A 175 -35.56 -19.35 -1.76
CA PRO A 175 -36.34 -18.83 -2.87
C PRO A 175 -37.84 -18.94 -2.55
N HIS A 176 -38.43 -17.97 -1.85
CA HIS A 176 -39.89 -17.93 -1.72
C HIS A 176 -40.49 -16.50 -1.71
N GLU A 177 -41.48 -16.36 -2.60
CA GLU A 177 -42.63 -15.43 -2.62
C GLU A 177 -42.41 -14.02 -3.23
N LEU A 178 -42.77 -13.78 -4.50
CA LEU A 178 -44.10 -13.63 -5.16
C LEU A 178 -44.75 -12.25 -4.98
N ASP A 179 -44.98 -11.59 -6.13
CA ASP A 179 -46.13 -10.73 -6.52
C ASP A 179 -46.52 -9.54 -5.61
N SER A 180 -47.04 -8.40 -6.05
CA SER A 180 -47.72 -7.97 -7.27
C SER A 180 -47.82 -6.43 -7.21
N GLY A 181 -48.05 -5.78 -8.34
CA GLY A 181 -48.07 -4.33 -8.45
C GLY A 181 -49.21 -3.62 -7.70
N THR A 182 -48.94 -2.40 -7.25
CA THR A 182 -49.93 -1.32 -7.21
C THR A 182 -49.23 0.02 -7.14
N ALA A 183 -49.51 0.90 -8.10
CA ALA A 183 -49.14 2.30 -8.03
C ALA A 183 -49.92 2.96 -6.89
N VAL A 184 -49.22 3.45 -5.87
CA VAL A 184 -49.79 4.39 -4.88
C VAL A 184 -48.78 5.52 -4.69
N ASP A 185 -49.21 6.70 -5.14
CA ASP A 185 -48.67 7.99 -4.80
C ASP A 185 -48.68 8.16 -3.27
N GLN A 186 -47.51 8.02 -2.65
CA GLN A 186 -47.29 8.40 -1.25
C GLN A 186 -46.02 9.25 -1.17
N THR A 187 -46.28 10.54 -1.00
CA THR A 187 -45.35 11.55 -0.50
C THR A 187 -44.72 11.06 0.80
N TYR A 188 -43.50 10.53 0.70
CA TYR A 188 -42.68 10.16 1.86
C TYR A 188 -42.21 11.43 2.60
N ARG A 189 -42.96 11.83 3.63
CA ARG A 189 -42.37 12.51 4.80
C ARG A 189 -41.57 11.46 5.57
N ILE A 190 -40.28 11.31 5.21
CA ILE A 190 -39.33 10.62 6.07
C ILE A 190 -39.14 11.50 7.31
N GLN A 191 -39.78 11.14 8.42
CA GLN A 191 -39.34 11.60 9.73
C GLN A 191 -37.95 11.02 9.96
N ASP A 192 -36.96 11.90 9.88
CA ASP A 192 -35.53 11.60 9.92
C ASP A 192 -35.09 11.18 11.33
N ASN A 193 -35.52 10.00 11.77
CA ASN A 193 -34.95 9.32 12.94
C ASN A 193 -33.47 8.96 12.70
N ARG A 194 -32.99 9.01 11.45
CA ARG A 194 -31.59 8.80 11.09
C ARG A 194 -30.73 9.96 11.59
N ALA A 195 -31.17 11.21 11.47
CA ALA A 195 -30.45 12.37 12.00
C ALA A 195 -30.28 12.33 13.52
N ASP A 196 -31.28 11.86 14.27
CA ASP A 196 -31.20 11.74 15.73
C ASP A 196 -30.40 10.52 16.19
N THR A 197 -30.47 9.40 15.46
CA THR A 197 -29.59 8.24 15.69
C THR A 197 -28.14 8.56 15.31
N ILE A 198 -27.89 9.29 14.22
CA ILE A 198 -26.57 9.81 13.82
C ILE A 198 -26.07 10.79 14.89
N LYS A 199 -26.89 11.73 15.38
CA LYS A 199 -26.52 12.60 16.51
C LYS A 199 -26.19 11.82 17.80
N LYS A 200 -26.93 10.76 18.12
CA LYS A 200 -26.66 9.91 19.30
C LYS A 200 -25.41 9.04 19.14
N ILE A 201 -25.17 8.49 17.95
CA ILE A 201 -23.97 7.71 17.64
C ILE A 201 -22.75 8.64 17.63
N HIS A 202 -22.82 9.79 16.96
CA HIS A 202 -21.74 10.77 16.95
C HIS A 202 -21.45 11.35 18.34
N SER A 203 -22.46 11.60 19.18
CA SER A 203 -22.22 12.10 20.54
C SER A 203 -21.63 11.04 21.46
N SER A 204 -22.08 9.79 21.41
CA SER A 204 -21.49 8.70 22.21
C SER A 204 -20.07 8.33 21.76
N GLU A 205 -19.81 8.32 20.45
CA GLU A 205 -18.49 8.02 19.92
C GLU A 205 -17.52 9.20 20.09
N TRP A 206 -17.96 10.45 19.93
CA TRP A 206 -17.15 11.63 20.24
C TRP A 206 -16.79 11.71 21.73
N ILE A 207 -17.74 11.42 22.64
CA ILE A 207 -17.46 11.36 24.09
C ILE A 207 -16.44 10.26 24.38
N ARG A 208 -16.57 9.08 23.73
CA ARG A 208 -15.59 7.99 23.87
C ARG A 208 -14.22 8.36 23.31
N ARG A 209 -14.16 9.04 22.15
CA ARG A 209 -12.91 9.49 21.53
C ARG A 209 -12.22 10.60 22.34
N ALA A 210 -12.96 11.59 22.83
CA ALA A 210 -12.43 12.60 23.75
C ALA A 210 -11.89 11.96 25.04
N PHE A 211 -12.52 10.88 25.51
CA PHE A 211 -12.05 10.11 26.66
C PHE A 211 -10.77 9.30 26.36
N GLU A 212 -10.67 8.65 25.21
CA GLU A 212 -9.43 7.95 24.78
C GLU A 212 -8.29 8.94 24.51
N TRP A 213 -8.58 10.09 23.88
CA TRP A 213 -7.62 11.18 23.73
C TRP A 213 -7.12 11.66 25.09
N LYS A 214 -8.02 11.80 26.08
CA LYS A 214 -7.64 12.17 27.45
C LYS A 214 -6.77 11.09 28.12
N LYS A 215 -7.06 9.79 27.93
CA LYS A 215 -6.23 8.71 28.49
C LYS A 215 -4.84 8.67 27.87
N VAL A 216 -4.74 8.73 26.54
CA VAL A 216 -3.46 8.66 25.84
C VAL A 216 -2.66 9.94 26.06
N ALA A 217 -3.31 11.12 25.96
CA ALA A 217 -2.67 12.40 26.28
C ALA A 217 -2.16 12.42 27.72
N LEU A 218 -2.90 11.89 28.71
CA LEU A 218 -2.42 11.84 30.10
C LEU A 218 -1.22 10.89 30.30
N ARG A 219 -1.16 9.76 29.58
CA ARG A 219 -0.05 8.80 29.70
C ARG A 219 1.20 9.24 28.96
N GLU A 220 1.03 9.92 27.82
CA GLU A 220 2.11 10.25 26.89
C GLU A 220 2.28 11.77 26.69
N GLU A 221 1.73 12.60 27.59
CA GLU A 221 1.80 14.07 27.52
C GLU A 221 3.25 14.56 27.39
N LYS A 222 4.13 13.93 28.17
CA LYS A 222 5.57 14.21 28.17
C LYS A 222 6.22 13.91 26.81
N PHE A 223 5.72 12.90 26.11
CA PHE A 223 6.19 12.56 24.77
C PHE A 223 5.59 13.47 23.72
N LEU A 224 4.26 13.57 23.63
CA LEU A 224 3.53 14.27 22.57
C LEU A 224 3.65 15.79 22.65
N GLY A 225 3.95 16.32 23.84
CA GLY A 225 4.02 17.76 24.09
C GLY A 225 2.65 18.44 23.98
N LYS A 226 2.67 19.76 23.78
CA LYS A 226 1.44 20.55 23.62
C LYS A 226 0.70 20.14 22.36
N CYS A 227 -0.64 20.13 22.41
CA CYS A 227 -1.49 19.87 21.25
C CYS A 227 -1.12 20.80 20.08
N VAL A 228 -0.90 20.22 18.91
CA VAL A 228 -0.56 20.96 17.68
C VAL A 228 -1.84 21.15 16.88
N SER A 229 -2.28 22.40 16.79
CA SER A 229 -3.41 22.77 15.93
C SER A 229 -3.05 22.64 14.45
N ARG A 230 -4.06 22.61 13.57
CA ARG A 230 -3.88 22.61 12.11
C ARG A 230 -2.97 23.75 11.64
N ILE A 231 -3.21 24.97 12.13
CA ILE A 231 -2.40 26.16 11.84
C ILE A 231 -0.98 26.02 12.44
N GLY A 232 -0.86 25.35 13.59
CA GLY A 232 0.43 25.12 14.25
C GLY A 232 1.41 24.33 13.38
N VAL A 233 0.95 23.27 12.69
CA VAL A 233 1.81 22.51 11.75
C VAL A 233 2.37 23.42 10.66
N ASN A 234 1.54 24.29 10.08
CA ASN A 234 1.96 25.22 9.05
C ASN A 234 3.03 26.19 9.55
N GLN A 235 2.80 26.80 10.72
CA GLN A 235 3.75 27.75 11.31
C GLN A 235 5.10 27.08 11.60
N LEU A 236 5.09 25.85 12.14
CA LEU A 236 6.30 25.09 12.43
C LEU A 236 7.05 24.73 11.14
N ALA A 237 6.36 24.31 10.08
CA ALA A 237 6.98 24.01 8.79
C ALA A 237 7.56 25.26 8.12
N LEU A 238 6.81 26.37 8.10
CA LEU A 238 7.23 27.64 7.49
C LEU A 238 8.38 28.31 8.24
N ARG A 239 8.47 28.15 9.57
CA ARG A 239 9.63 28.59 10.36
C ARG A 239 10.84 27.67 10.19
N GLY A 240 10.61 26.42 9.82
CA GLY A 240 11.66 25.39 9.72
C GLY A 240 11.88 24.59 10.99
N ASP A 241 11.02 24.75 11.99
CA ASP A 241 11.03 23.98 13.24
C ASP A 241 10.72 22.49 12.96
N ILE A 242 9.98 22.23 11.88
CA ILE A 242 9.80 20.90 11.30
C ILE A 242 10.44 20.91 9.91
N ARG A 243 11.42 20.04 9.71
CA ARG A 243 12.12 19.87 8.42
C ARG A 243 12.28 18.40 8.08
N LEU A 244 12.22 18.09 6.80
CA LEU A 244 12.57 16.77 6.27
C LEU A 244 14.09 16.64 6.06
N PRO A 245 14.63 15.42 5.93
CA PRO A 245 16.02 15.19 5.56
C PRO A 245 16.37 15.85 4.24
N LYS A 246 17.56 16.46 4.13
CA LYS A 246 18.01 17.06 2.86
C LYS A 246 18.15 16.04 1.73
N GLY A 247 18.59 14.83 2.04
CA GLY A 247 18.75 13.72 1.10
C GLY A 247 17.47 12.91 0.82
N LEU A 248 16.30 13.36 1.30
CA LEU A 248 15.06 12.60 1.16
C LEU A 248 14.64 12.51 -0.31
N GLN A 249 14.56 11.30 -0.85
CA GLN A 249 14.15 11.00 -2.22
C GLN A 249 12.69 10.56 -2.29
N SER A 250 12.22 9.86 -1.24
CA SER A 250 10.88 9.28 -1.19
C SER A 250 10.21 9.53 0.17
N LEU A 251 8.97 10.03 0.12
CA LEU A 251 8.13 10.25 1.29
C LEU A 251 6.82 9.48 1.16
N LYS A 252 6.44 8.74 2.21
CA LYS A 252 5.12 8.11 2.33
C LYS A 252 4.34 8.68 3.51
N LEU A 253 3.14 9.18 3.23
CA LEU A 253 2.17 9.74 4.15
C LEU A 253 0.86 8.95 4.05
N GLY A 254 0.85 7.73 4.57
CA GLY A 254 -0.34 6.87 4.66
C GLY A 254 -1.15 7.15 5.91
N MET A 255 -1.66 8.37 6.04
CA MET A 255 -2.33 8.90 7.23
C MET A 255 -3.81 9.11 6.91
N SER A 256 -4.73 8.69 7.80
CA SER A 256 -6.17 8.76 7.54
C SER A 256 -6.66 10.20 7.34
N GLU A 257 -6.12 11.14 8.10
CA GLU A 257 -6.44 12.57 8.01
C GLU A 257 -5.23 13.35 7.45
N CYS A 258 -4.62 12.84 6.38
CA CYS A 258 -3.50 13.52 5.72
C CYS A 258 -3.92 14.89 5.16
N GLU A 259 -3.68 15.95 5.94
CA GLU A 259 -3.85 17.35 5.54
C GLU A 259 -2.74 17.84 4.59
N PRO A 260 -3.01 18.85 3.74
CA PRO A 260 -1.98 19.49 2.91
C PRO A 260 -0.79 20.05 3.73
N SER A 261 -1.03 20.40 5.00
CA SER A 261 -0.03 20.90 5.94
C SER A 261 1.15 19.94 6.15
N PHE A 262 0.91 18.62 6.07
CA PHE A 262 1.96 17.61 6.20
C PHE A 262 2.97 17.65 5.04
N CYS A 263 2.57 18.17 3.88
CA CYS A 263 3.43 18.33 2.71
C CYS A 263 4.24 19.62 2.72
N LEU A 264 3.95 20.61 3.58
CA LEU A 264 4.68 21.88 3.62
C LEU A 264 6.22 21.74 3.78
N PRO A 265 6.75 20.83 4.62
CA PRO A 265 8.18 20.61 4.72
C PRO A 265 8.86 20.22 3.39
N LEU A 266 8.11 19.71 2.40
CA LEU A 266 8.63 19.36 1.07
C LEU A 266 9.14 20.57 0.29
N LEU A 267 8.65 21.78 0.59
CA LEU A 267 9.09 23.01 -0.08
C LEU A 267 10.60 23.26 0.09
N ARG A 268 11.22 22.68 1.12
CA ARG A 268 12.66 22.78 1.41
C ARG A 268 13.42 21.50 1.09
N CYS A 269 12.75 20.49 0.54
CA CYS A 269 13.35 19.20 0.24
C CYS A 269 13.77 19.15 -1.23
N GLU A 270 15.07 19.17 -1.48
CA GLU A 270 15.57 19.35 -2.84
C GLU A 270 15.64 18.08 -3.66
N ALA A 271 15.85 16.94 -3.00
CA ALA A 271 16.09 15.65 -3.63
C ALA A 271 14.82 14.82 -3.85
N ILE A 272 13.67 15.27 -3.36
CA ILE A 272 12.45 14.46 -3.38
C ILE A 272 11.89 14.32 -4.79
N THR A 273 11.62 13.08 -5.17
CA THR A 273 11.08 12.71 -6.49
C THR A 273 9.86 11.81 -6.38
N THR A 274 9.74 11.05 -5.28
CA THR A 274 8.64 10.12 -5.05
C THR A 274 7.79 10.53 -3.85
N LEU A 275 6.47 10.60 -4.03
CA LEU A 275 5.51 10.91 -2.98
C LEU A 275 4.38 9.88 -2.96
N CYS A 276 4.07 9.35 -1.78
CA CYS A 276 2.95 8.45 -1.56
C CYS A 276 1.97 9.10 -0.58
N LEU A 277 0.73 9.34 -0.99
CA LEU A 277 -0.30 10.02 -0.20
C LEU A 277 -1.49 9.10 0.08
N GLY A 278 -1.93 9.07 1.34
CA GLY A 278 -3.28 8.62 1.69
C GLY A 278 -4.29 9.68 1.27
N VAL A 279 -5.28 9.31 0.47
CA VAL A 279 -6.36 10.22 0.08
C VAL A 279 -7.34 10.32 1.25
N PRO A 280 -7.55 11.52 1.81
CA PRO A 280 -8.34 11.73 3.03
C PRO A 280 -9.80 11.32 2.81
N THR A 281 -10.52 10.90 3.85
CA THR A 281 -11.96 10.54 3.73
C THR A 281 -12.85 11.78 3.63
N TRP A 282 -14.10 11.60 3.20
CA TRP A 282 -15.08 12.70 3.03
C TRP A 282 -15.25 13.56 4.30
N GLU A 283 -15.14 12.94 5.49
CA GLU A 283 -15.22 13.63 6.78
C GLU A 283 -14.16 14.73 6.89
N THR A 284 -12.95 14.47 6.38
CA THR A 284 -11.85 15.43 6.39
C THR A 284 -12.00 16.49 5.29
N ILE A 285 -12.52 16.11 4.12
CA ILE A 285 -12.69 16.99 2.94
C ILE A 285 -13.73 18.09 3.21
N SER A 286 -14.78 17.78 3.98
CA SER A 286 -15.83 18.75 4.34
C SER A 286 -15.34 19.90 5.24
N THR A 287 -14.14 19.79 5.83
CA THR A 287 -13.57 20.88 6.62
C THR A 287 -12.92 21.91 5.68
N SER A 288 -13.70 22.96 5.38
CA SER A 288 -13.45 24.11 4.50
C SER A 288 -12.22 24.99 4.83
N ILE A 289 -11.23 24.47 5.56
CA ILE A 289 -10.24 25.32 6.22
C ILE A 289 -9.09 25.75 5.29
N TYR A 290 -8.90 25.18 4.09
CA TYR A 290 -7.80 25.60 3.21
C TYR A 290 -8.09 25.55 1.71
N PRO A 291 -8.93 26.45 1.17
CA PRO A 291 -8.97 26.71 -0.26
C PRO A 291 -7.66 27.36 -0.77
N GLU A 292 -6.99 28.17 0.05
CA GLU A 292 -5.87 29.03 -0.37
C GLU A 292 -4.51 28.32 -0.46
N LEU A 293 -4.23 27.37 0.44
CA LEU A 293 -2.99 26.56 0.39
C LEU A 293 -3.09 25.43 -0.65
N ASN A 294 -4.31 24.97 -0.96
CA ASN A 294 -4.55 23.97 -1.99
C ASN A 294 -4.34 24.49 -3.41
N THR A 295 -4.33 25.80 -3.64
CA THR A 295 -4.18 26.40 -4.97
C THR A 295 -2.81 27.04 -5.22
N MET A 296 -1.99 27.27 -4.20
CA MET A 296 -0.70 28.00 -4.35
C MET A 296 0.57 27.15 -4.26
N LEU A 297 0.50 25.91 -3.78
CA LEU A 297 1.70 25.10 -3.58
C LEU A 297 1.95 24.16 -4.77
N GLU A 298 3.04 24.43 -5.47
CA GLU A 298 3.56 23.55 -6.51
C GLU A 298 4.75 22.76 -6.00
N PHE A 299 4.79 21.47 -6.33
CA PHE A 299 5.87 20.54 -6.04
C PHE A 299 6.45 19.99 -7.35
N PRO A 300 7.12 20.84 -8.15
CA PRO A 300 7.59 20.48 -9.49
C PRO A 300 8.69 19.40 -9.50
N ARG A 301 9.28 19.07 -8.36
CA ARG A 301 10.34 18.06 -8.28
C ARG A 301 9.80 16.64 -8.24
N ILE A 302 8.54 16.46 -7.83
CA ILE A 302 7.89 15.15 -7.74
C ILE A 302 7.60 14.64 -9.15
N LYS A 303 8.00 13.40 -9.41
CA LYS A 303 7.83 12.68 -10.67
C LYS A 303 7.00 11.42 -10.50
N ASP A 304 7.10 10.78 -9.34
CA ASP A 304 6.37 9.56 -9.01
C ASP A 304 5.37 9.84 -7.88
N LEU A 305 4.08 9.67 -8.17
CA LEU A 305 3.00 9.87 -7.21
C LEU A 305 2.25 8.56 -6.99
N THR A 306 2.11 8.13 -5.74
CA THR A 306 1.19 7.07 -5.36
C THR A 306 0.02 7.63 -4.57
N LEU A 307 -1.20 7.35 -4.98
CA LEU A 307 -2.44 7.69 -4.29
C LEU A 307 -3.04 6.42 -3.68
N TYR A 308 -3.28 6.44 -2.38
CA TYR A 308 -3.97 5.37 -1.66
C TYR A 308 -5.39 5.82 -1.35
N PHE A 309 -6.36 5.23 -2.04
CA PHE A 309 -7.77 5.51 -1.82
C PHE A 309 -8.31 4.66 -0.66
N CYS A 310 -8.85 5.33 0.35
CA CYS A 310 -9.45 4.67 1.51
C CYS A 310 -10.95 4.36 1.31
N SER A 311 -11.62 5.06 0.38
CA SER A 311 -13.03 4.83 0.03
C SER A 311 -13.18 4.36 -1.40
N SER A 312 -14.18 3.50 -1.64
CA SER A 312 -14.59 3.10 -2.99
C SER A 312 -15.44 4.17 -3.71
N ASN A 313 -15.86 5.24 -3.01
CA ASN A 313 -16.66 6.29 -3.60
C ASN A 313 -15.77 7.47 -4.06
N PHE A 314 -15.51 7.52 -5.37
CA PHE A 314 -14.61 8.50 -5.97
C PHE A 314 -15.23 9.89 -6.14
N PHE A 315 -16.56 10.02 -6.09
CA PHE A 315 -17.21 11.33 -6.16
C PHE A 315 -16.75 12.26 -5.03
N TYR A 316 -16.33 11.70 -3.89
CA TYR A 316 -15.74 12.47 -2.80
C TYR A 316 -14.38 13.08 -3.13
N TYR A 317 -13.67 12.52 -4.12
CA TYR A 317 -12.29 12.90 -4.44
C TYR A 317 -12.18 13.79 -5.68
N GLU A 318 -13.25 13.95 -6.45
CA GLU A 318 -13.22 14.60 -7.76
C GLU A 318 -12.56 15.99 -7.73
N GLU A 319 -12.96 16.85 -6.80
CA GLU A 319 -12.41 18.21 -6.66
C GLU A 319 -10.95 18.23 -6.21
N LEU A 320 -10.52 17.23 -5.43
CA LEU A 320 -9.12 17.08 -5.04
C LEU A 320 -8.28 16.62 -6.24
N LEU A 321 -8.76 15.60 -6.96
CA LEU A 321 -8.06 15.01 -8.10
C LEU A 321 -7.87 16.05 -9.21
N LYS A 322 -8.88 16.89 -9.52
CA LYS A 322 -8.77 18.00 -10.48
C LYS A 322 -7.64 19.00 -10.16
N LYS A 323 -7.26 19.15 -8.88
CA LYS A 323 -6.21 20.09 -8.45
C LYS A 323 -4.81 19.48 -8.48
N LEU A 324 -4.69 18.14 -8.46
CA LEU A 324 -3.38 17.48 -8.40
C LEU A 324 -2.46 17.82 -9.58
N PRO A 325 -2.91 17.92 -10.85
CA PRO A 325 -2.05 18.30 -11.97
C PRO A 325 -1.40 19.67 -11.81
N HIS A 326 -2.06 20.61 -11.14
CA HIS A 326 -1.51 21.93 -10.85
C HIS A 326 -0.47 21.86 -9.73
N GLN A 327 -0.74 21.09 -8.68
CA GLN A 327 0.18 20.92 -7.56
C GLN A 327 1.42 20.10 -7.94
N PHE A 328 1.30 19.12 -8.83
CA PHE A 328 2.37 18.23 -9.25
C PHE A 328 2.51 18.23 -10.78
N PRO A 329 3.02 19.32 -11.38
CA PRO A 329 3.02 19.51 -12.83
C PRO A 329 3.98 18.59 -13.60
N ASN A 330 4.88 17.91 -12.89
CA ASN A 330 5.95 17.09 -13.47
C ASN A 330 5.81 15.58 -13.22
N ILE A 331 4.63 15.12 -12.82
CA ILE A 331 4.37 13.68 -12.66
C ILE A 331 4.55 12.95 -13.99
N THR A 332 5.43 11.95 -13.96
CA THR A 332 5.68 10.99 -15.04
C THR A 332 5.16 9.59 -14.72
N SER A 333 4.98 9.27 -13.43
CA SER A 333 4.45 7.99 -12.98
C SER A 333 3.35 8.19 -11.94
N LEU A 334 2.18 7.61 -12.17
CA LEU A 334 1.06 7.60 -11.22
C LEU A 334 0.74 6.16 -10.84
N THR A 335 0.68 5.91 -9.54
CA THR A 335 0.20 4.65 -8.99
C THR A 335 -1.06 4.89 -8.17
N SER A 336 -2.14 4.19 -8.49
CA SER A 336 -3.40 4.21 -7.76
C SER A 336 -3.59 2.90 -7.00
N ARG A 337 -3.78 2.97 -5.68
CA ARG A 337 -3.96 1.82 -4.79
C ARG A 337 -5.28 1.90 -4.04
N GLY A 338 -5.85 0.74 -3.71
CA GLY A 338 -7.12 0.67 -2.97
C GLY A 338 -8.38 0.84 -3.82
N THR A 339 -8.23 0.87 -5.14
CA THR A 339 -9.35 1.02 -6.09
C THR A 339 -10.02 -0.32 -6.33
N ARG A 340 -11.31 -0.45 -5.99
CA ARG A 340 -12.00 -1.76 -6.05
C ARG A 340 -12.54 -2.12 -7.45
N TYR A 341 -12.58 -1.21 -8.42
CA TYR A 341 -13.24 -1.41 -9.73
C TYR A 341 -12.61 -0.50 -10.83
N ILE A 342 -12.64 -0.88 -12.13
CA ILE A 342 -12.04 -0.12 -13.28
C ILE A 342 -13.03 0.65 -14.12
N GLY A 343 -14.16 0.03 -14.49
CA GLY A 343 -14.98 0.49 -15.62
C GLY A 343 -15.57 1.90 -15.47
N VAL A 344 -15.68 2.40 -14.24
CA VAL A 344 -16.14 3.76 -13.91
C VAL A 344 -14.99 4.66 -13.41
N TYR A 345 -13.76 4.14 -13.33
CA TYR A 345 -12.73 4.63 -12.40
C TYR A 345 -11.42 5.09 -13.04
N LEU A 346 -11.20 4.89 -14.35
CA LEU A 346 -10.20 5.70 -15.07
C LEU A 346 -10.64 7.16 -15.21
N VAL A 347 -11.96 7.40 -15.32
CA VAL A 347 -12.58 8.73 -15.46
C VAL A 347 -12.20 9.72 -14.35
N PRO A 348 -12.22 9.37 -13.04
CA PRO A 348 -11.83 10.29 -11.98
C PRO A 348 -10.32 10.51 -11.85
N LEU A 349 -9.46 9.74 -12.53
CA LEU A 349 -8.01 9.92 -12.39
C LEU A 349 -7.54 11.24 -13.02
N PRO A 350 -6.62 11.96 -12.35
CA PRO A 350 -6.14 13.26 -12.81
C PRO A 350 -5.30 13.16 -14.08
N ASP A 351 -5.61 13.98 -15.09
CA ASP A 351 -4.83 14.07 -16.32
C ASP A 351 -3.53 14.86 -16.07
N PHE A 352 -2.46 14.15 -15.70
CA PHE A 352 -1.14 14.76 -15.63
C PHE A 352 -0.54 14.92 -17.04
N PRO A 353 -0.13 16.13 -17.46
CA PRO A 353 0.30 16.41 -18.83
C PRO A 353 1.62 15.71 -19.22
N LYS A 354 2.37 15.22 -18.24
CA LYS A 354 3.66 14.53 -18.43
C LYS A 354 3.61 13.05 -18.05
N LEU A 355 2.42 12.50 -17.76
CA LEU A 355 2.27 11.12 -17.34
C LEU A 355 2.73 10.16 -18.44
N GLU A 356 3.69 9.30 -18.14
CA GLU A 356 4.19 8.27 -19.05
C GLU A 356 3.79 6.86 -18.60
N SER A 357 3.66 6.65 -17.29
CA SER A 357 3.31 5.37 -16.68
C SER A 357 2.13 5.51 -15.73
N LEU A 358 1.11 4.66 -15.88
CA LEU A 358 -0.03 4.54 -14.99
C LEU A 358 -0.12 3.11 -14.45
N ASP A 359 -0.12 2.94 -13.14
CA ASP A 359 -0.28 1.65 -12.46
C ASP A 359 -1.52 1.72 -11.55
N VAL A 360 -2.48 0.84 -11.76
CA VAL A 360 -3.72 0.79 -10.99
C VAL A 360 -3.86 -0.58 -10.35
N ASP A 361 -4.03 -0.62 -9.03
CA ASP A 361 -4.32 -1.87 -8.31
C ASP A 361 -5.81 -2.16 -8.36
N ILE A 362 -6.20 -3.17 -9.13
CA ILE A 362 -7.60 -3.56 -9.30
C ILE A 362 -7.81 -4.97 -8.79
N LYS A 363 -8.67 -5.09 -7.79
CA LYS A 363 -9.11 -6.41 -7.36
C LYS A 363 -10.15 -6.93 -8.36
N ARG A 364 -9.92 -8.12 -8.92
CA ARG A 364 -10.88 -8.94 -9.69
C ARG A 364 -11.16 -8.53 -11.15
N LEU A 365 -10.14 -8.10 -11.91
CA LEU A 365 -10.31 -7.92 -13.35
C LEU A 365 -9.35 -8.79 -14.14
N TRP A 366 -9.87 -9.76 -14.90
CA TRP A 366 -9.08 -10.57 -15.85
C TRP A 366 -9.27 -10.16 -17.29
N ASP A 367 -10.33 -9.41 -17.57
CA ASP A 367 -10.71 -9.08 -18.92
C ASP A 367 -10.00 -7.80 -19.39
N ILE A 368 -9.09 -7.98 -20.35
CA ILE A 368 -8.38 -6.88 -21.01
C ILE A 368 -9.37 -5.89 -21.63
N ASP A 369 -10.46 -6.37 -22.24
CA ASP A 369 -11.39 -5.51 -22.98
C ASP A 369 -12.07 -4.51 -22.04
N THR A 370 -12.35 -4.93 -20.80
CA THR A 370 -12.89 -4.06 -19.74
C THR A 370 -11.92 -2.95 -19.31
N ALA A 371 -10.61 -3.11 -19.51
CA ALA A 371 -9.60 -2.09 -19.22
C ALA A 371 -9.22 -1.26 -20.45
N GLU A 372 -9.10 -1.90 -21.62
CA GLU A 372 -8.68 -1.26 -22.88
C GLU A 372 -9.70 -0.24 -23.37
N GLY A 373 -11.00 -0.55 -23.33
CA GLY A 373 -12.07 0.35 -23.79
C GLY A 373 -12.03 1.72 -23.08
N PRO A 374 -12.19 1.77 -21.74
CA PRO A 374 -12.14 3.03 -21.00
C PRO A 374 -10.80 3.78 -21.13
N LEU A 375 -9.69 3.06 -21.28
CA LEU A 375 -8.38 3.67 -21.52
C LEU A 375 -8.31 4.33 -22.90
N LYS A 376 -8.80 3.64 -23.93
CA LYS A 376 -8.88 4.15 -25.30
C LYS A 376 -9.77 5.37 -25.40
N ASP A 377 -10.96 5.33 -24.81
CA ASP A 377 -11.89 6.46 -24.77
C ASP A 377 -11.24 7.69 -24.11
N ARG A 378 -10.52 7.48 -22.99
CA ARG A 378 -9.82 8.55 -22.29
C ARG A 378 -8.68 9.15 -23.12
N LEU A 379 -7.94 8.33 -23.85
CA LEU A 379 -6.87 8.80 -24.76
C LEU A 379 -7.45 9.60 -25.93
N GLN A 380 -8.55 9.15 -26.52
CA GLN A 380 -9.22 9.79 -27.66
C GLN A 380 -9.74 11.20 -27.33
N VAL A 381 -10.21 11.44 -26.10
CA VAL A 381 -10.63 12.78 -25.65
C VAL A 381 -9.46 13.67 -25.19
N GLY A 382 -8.21 13.24 -25.42
CA GLY A 382 -7.00 13.99 -25.07
C GLY A 382 -6.48 13.78 -23.65
N GLY A 383 -7.05 12.83 -22.90
CA GLY A 383 -6.56 12.42 -21.60
C GLY A 383 -5.18 11.76 -21.68
N PHE A 384 -4.38 11.90 -20.63
CA PHE A 384 -3.02 11.35 -20.52
C PHE A 384 -2.16 11.47 -21.79
N PRO A 385 -1.83 12.68 -22.26
CA PRO A 385 -1.25 12.92 -23.59
C PRO A 385 0.15 12.34 -23.82
N LYS A 386 0.83 11.83 -22.78
CA LYS A 386 2.16 11.21 -22.89
C LYS A 386 2.21 9.77 -22.40
N LEU A 387 1.07 9.17 -22.07
CA LEU A 387 1.01 7.81 -21.54
C LEU A 387 1.57 6.81 -22.56
N LYS A 388 2.49 5.98 -22.09
CA LYS A 388 3.16 4.90 -22.84
C LYS A 388 2.90 3.53 -22.21
N THR A 389 2.73 3.49 -20.89
CA THR A 389 2.56 2.24 -20.16
C THR A 389 1.38 2.33 -19.21
N PHE A 390 0.47 1.36 -19.31
CA PHE A 390 -0.60 1.15 -18.36
C PHE A 390 -0.43 -0.23 -17.72
N LYS A 391 -0.54 -0.31 -16.40
CA LYS A 391 -0.40 -1.56 -15.64
C LYS A 391 -1.59 -1.72 -14.73
N TYR A 392 -2.05 -2.97 -14.58
CA TYR A 392 -2.90 -3.31 -13.47
C TYR A 392 -2.64 -4.71 -12.94
N THR A 393 -2.93 -4.91 -11.67
CA THR A 393 -2.89 -6.23 -11.04
C THR A 393 -4.25 -6.90 -11.18
N ALA A 394 -4.28 -8.19 -11.50
CA ALA A 394 -5.45 -9.05 -11.67
C ALA A 394 -5.39 -10.25 -10.69
N PHE A 395 -6.53 -10.79 -10.27
CA PHE A 395 -6.62 -11.86 -9.25
C PHE A 395 -7.60 -12.99 -9.62
N GLU A 396 -7.13 -14.22 -9.90
CA GLU A 396 -7.89 -15.40 -10.38
C GLU A 396 -7.84 -16.41 -9.24
N GLY A 397 -8.91 -16.46 -8.44
CA GLY A 397 -8.86 -17.11 -7.14
C GLY A 397 -7.76 -16.47 -6.28
N ASN A 398 -6.73 -17.26 -5.97
CA ASN A 398 -5.57 -16.84 -5.16
C ASN A 398 -4.34 -16.46 -6.00
N LEU A 399 -4.42 -16.53 -7.33
CA LEU A 399 -3.31 -16.22 -8.22
C LEU A 399 -3.32 -14.73 -8.58
N GLU A 400 -2.19 -14.07 -8.34
CA GLU A 400 -1.94 -12.68 -8.74
C GLU A 400 -1.17 -12.66 -10.06
N ALA A 401 -1.66 -11.89 -11.03
CA ALA A 401 -0.93 -11.58 -12.27
C ALA A 401 -0.91 -10.08 -12.48
N GLN A 402 0.17 -9.55 -13.04
CA GLN A 402 0.24 -8.15 -13.45
C GLN A 402 0.11 -8.07 -14.97
N LEU A 403 -0.90 -7.34 -15.44
CA LEU A 403 -1.14 -7.07 -16.84
C LEU A 403 -0.51 -5.72 -17.21
N ILE A 404 0.30 -5.72 -18.25
CA ILE A 404 1.08 -4.58 -18.71
C ILE A 404 0.68 -4.28 -20.15
N CYS A 405 0.13 -3.10 -20.37
CA CYS A 405 -0.16 -2.58 -21.70
C CYS A 405 0.91 -1.57 -22.11
N SER A 406 1.54 -1.83 -23.25
CA SER A 406 2.35 -0.85 -23.98
C SER A 406 1.49 -0.15 -25.03
N ILE A 407 1.48 1.18 -25.01
CA ILE A 407 0.60 2.01 -25.84
C ILE A 407 1.45 2.71 -26.91
N SER A 408 1.15 2.44 -28.17
CA SER A 408 1.78 3.13 -29.31
C SER A 408 0.80 4.13 -29.92
N ARG A 409 1.30 5.32 -30.28
CA ARG A 409 0.51 6.41 -30.85
C ARG A 409 0.92 6.65 -32.29
N PHE A 410 -0.05 6.72 -33.19
CA PHE A 410 0.19 7.03 -34.60
C PHE A 410 -0.65 8.24 -35.01
N LYS A 411 0.04 9.26 -35.54
CA LYS A 411 -0.60 10.37 -36.24
C LYS A 411 -0.55 10.09 -37.72
N SER A 412 -1.71 10.16 -38.39
CA SER A 412 -1.74 10.19 -39.85
C SER A 412 -0.95 11.40 -40.35
N SER A 413 -0.24 11.24 -41.46
CA SER A 413 0.54 12.30 -42.14
C SER A 413 -0.31 13.54 -42.48
N ASP A 414 -1.62 13.35 -42.56
CA ASP A 414 -2.56 14.33 -43.08
C ASP A 414 -3.19 15.17 -41.95
N GLY A 415 -2.69 15.04 -40.71
CA GLY A 415 -3.26 15.70 -39.54
C GLY A 415 -4.57 15.07 -39.04
N GLY A 416 -4.88 13.84 -39.49
CA GLY A 416 -6.05 13.08 -39.06
C GLY A 416 -6.01 12.64 -37.59
N GLU A 417 -7.10 12.00 -37.14
CA GLU A 417 -7.27 11.52 -35.77
C GLU A 417 -6.08 10.67 -35.28
N GLU A 418 -5.69 10.85 -34.02
CA GLU A 418 -4.70 9.98 -33.37
C GLU A 418 -5.27 8.57 -33.25
N THR A 419 -4.53 7.58 -33.74
CA THR A 419 -4.85 6.17 -33.54
C THR A 419 -3.92 5.56 -32.49
N TYR A 420 -4.44 4.60 -31.74
CA TYR A 420 -3.75 3.94 -30.63
C TYR A 420 -3.68 2.45 -30.88
N ASP A 421 -2.51 1.87 -30.63
CA ASP A 421 -2.29 0.42 -30.61
C ASP A 421 -1.90 -0.03 -29.20
N PHE A 422 -2.46 -1.16 -28.78
CA PHE A 422 -2.38 -1.68 -27.42
C PHE A 422 -1.74 -3.07 -27.44
N HIS A 423 -0.55 -3.20 -26.85
CA HIS A 423 0.15 -4.46 -26.74
C HIS A 423 0.15 -4.94 -25.28
N TRP A 424 -0.45 -6.10 -25.03
CA TRP A 424 -0.64 -6.65 -23.70
C TRP A 424 0.31 -7.80 -23.38
N GLU A 425 0.98 -7.67 -22.24
CA GLU A 425 1.85 -8.68 -21.65
C GLU A 425 1.35 -9.04 -20.24
N GLU A 426 1.49 -10.31 -19.87
CA GLU A 426 1.21 -10.83 -18.55
C GLU A 426 2.51 -11.14 -17.83
N LEU A 427 2.68 -10.58 -16.64
CA LEU A 427 3.74 -10.94 -15.70
C LEU A 427 3.15 -11.83 -14.59
N ARG A 428 3.43 -13.13 -14.64
CA ARG A 428 3.00 -14.12 -13.65
C ARG A 428 4.21 -14.84 -13.07
N ASN A 429 4.36 -14.85 -11.74
CA ASN A 429 5.48 -15.49 -11.04
C ASN A 429 6.89 -15.07 -11.55
N GLY A 430 7.02 -13.84 -12.05
CA GLY A 430 8.28 -13.33 -12.62
C GLY A 430 8.54 -13.75 -14.07
N HIS A 431 7.63 -14.49 -14.71
CA HIS A 431 7.66 -14.81 -16.13
C HIS A 431 6.72 -13.89 -16.91
N LEU A 432 7.25 -13.30 -17.99
CA LEU A 432 6.51 -12.42 -18.88
C LEU A 432 6.04 -13.21 -20.11
N SER A 433 4.75 -13.15 -20.42
CA SER A 433 4.15 -13.82 -21.58
C SER A 433 3.23 -12.87 -22.34
N VAL A 434 3.27 -12.89 -23.67
CA VAL A 434 2.35 -12.13 -24.51
C VAL A 434 0.94 -12.71 -24.35
N MET A 435 -0.05 -11.86 -24.12
CA MET A 435 -1.45 -12.31 -24.07
C MET A 435 -2.01 -12.42 -25.49
N ALA A 436 -2.43 -13.63 -25.87
CA ALA A 436 -3.24 -13.82 -27.06
C ALA A 436 -4.68 -13.39 -26.76
N ARG A 437 -5.26 -12.52 -27.60
CA ARG A 437 -6.69 -12.21 -27.52
C ARG A 437 -7.45 -13.52 -27.67
N LYS A 438 -8.32 -13.83 -26.70
CA LYS A 438 -9.35 -14.84 -26.92
C LYS A 438 -10.27 -14.26 -27.99
N VAL A 439 -10.06 -14.68 -29.25
CA VAL A 439 -11.05 -14.47 -30.29
C VAL A 439 -12.28 -15.24 -29.80
N LEU A 440 -13.27 -14.52 -29.29
CA LEU A 440 -14.60 -15.07 -29.07
C LEU A 440 -15.08 -15.51 -30.45
N ASN A 441 -14.94 -16.80 -30.75
CA ASN A 441 -15.45 -17.39 -31.97
C ASN A 441 -16.93 -17.02 -32.07
N SER A 442 -17.24 -16.26 -33.11
CA SER A 442 -18.61 -15.96 -33.51
C SER A 442 -19.34 -17.29 -33.71
N PRO A 443 -20.52 -17.51 -33.10
CA PRO A 443 -21.27 -18.77 -33.25
C PRO A 443 -21.95 -18.91 -34.62
N GLU A 444 -21.37 -18.36 -35.69
CA GLU A 444 -22.01 -18.31 -37.01
C GLU A 444 -21.55 -19.42 -37.98
N ASN A 445 -20.73 -20.40 -37.54
CA ASN A 445 -20.20 -21.44 -38.44
C ASN A 445 -20.41 -22.89 -37.95
N GLU A 446 -21.44 -23.17 -37.16
CA GLU A 446 -21.82 -24.55 -36.77
C GLU A 446 -23.10 -25.09 -37.45
N GLU A 447 -23.51 -24.52 -38.60
CA GLU A 447 -24.71 -24.96 -39.34
C GLU A 447 -24.44 -25.49 -40.76
N THR A 448 -23.25 -26.02 -41.06
CA THR A 448 -22.99 -26.56 -42.43
C THR A 448 -22.23 -27.87 -42.53
N GLU A 449 -22.25 -28.73 -41.50
CA GLU A 449 -21.68 -30.09 -41.60
C GLU A 449 -22.54 -31.17 -40.94
N ALA A 450 -23.87 -31.10 -41.08
CA ALA A 450 -24.77 -32.16 -40.62
C ALA A 450 -25.83 -32.53 -41.66
N GLU A 451 -25.43 -32.74 -42.92
CA GLU A 451 -26.36 -33.31 -43.92
C GLU A 451 -25.68 -34.14 -45.01
N VAL A 452 -24.72 -35.01 -44.66
CA VAL A 452 -24.36 -36.16 -45.51
C VAL A 452 -23.95 -37.32 -44.60
N ALA A 453 -24.55 -38.49 -44.84
CA ALA A 453 -24.28 -39.82 -44.27
C ALA A 453 -25.31 -40.34 -43.23
N LYS A 454 -26.48 -40.73 -43.73
CA LYS A 454 -27.25 -41.87 -43.20
C LYS A 454 -27.36 -42.90 -44.31
N GLU A 455 -26.45 -43.86 -44.34
CA GLU A 455 -26.64 -45.17 -44.95
C GLU A 455 -26.07 -46.22 -43.98
N ASP A 456 -26.95 -47.16 -43.64
CA ASP A 456 -26.71 -48.56 -43.35
C ASP A 456 -25.77 -48.96 -42.21
N SER A 457 -26.35 -49.45 -41.10
CA SER A 457 -26.30 -50.88 -40.72
C SER A 457 -26.83 -51.07 -39.29
N GLU A 458 -28.05 -51.61 -39.20
CA GLU A 458 -28.53 -52.33 -38.03
C GLU A 458 -27.97 -53.76 -38.13
N ASP A 459 -27.26 -54.24 -37.10
CA ASP A 459 -27.27 -55.65 -36.72
C ASP A 459 -26.75 -55.81 -35.27
N GLU A 460 -27.69 -56.25 -34.42
CA GLU A 460 -27.60 -57.17 -33.27
C GLU A 460 -26.34 -57.20 -32.40
N VAL A 461 -26.51 -56.86 -31.10
CA VAL A 461 -25.97 -57.68 -29.99
C VAL A 461 -26.96 -57.63 -28.81
N GLU A 462 -27.69 -58.72 -28.59
CA GLU A 462 -28.43 -59.00 -27.36
C GLU A 462 -27.58 -59.87 -26.41
N GLU A 463 -27.57 -59.43 -25.15
CA GLU A 463 -27.52 -60.20 -23.89
C GLU A 463 -26.38 -61.19 -23.58
N GLY A 464 -25.97 -61.18 -22.30
CA GLY A 464 -25.47 -62.41 -21.67
C GLY A 464 -24.37 -62.32 -20.63
N THR A 465 -24.57 -61.52 -19.58
CA THR A 465 -24.56 -61.93 -18.16
C THR A 465 -23.47 -62.87 -17.57
N VAL A 466 -23.08 -62.52 -16.32
CA VAL A 466 -22.71 -63.36 -15.16
C VAL A 466 -21.23 -63.52 -14.79
N GLU A 467 -20.92 -62.86 -13.65
CA GLU A 467 -20.19 -63.29 -12.44
C GLU A 467 -18.92 -64.16 -12.51
N GLY A 468 -17.94 -63.78 -11.68
CA GLY A 468 -16.90 -64.69 -11.19
C GLY A 468 -15.86 -63.99 -10.31
N GLN A 469 -16.02 -64.16 -9.00
CA GLN A 469 -15.16 -63.67 -7.91
C GLN A 469 -13.72 -64.21 -7.97
N LEU A 470 -12.72 -63.37 -7.66
CA LEU A 470 -11.82 -63.47 -6.49
C LEU A 470 -10.85 -62.29 -6.42
#